data_AF-E4PIB9-F1
#
_entry.id   AF-E4PIB9-F1
#
_cell.length_a   1.000
_cell.length_b   1.000
_cell.length_c   1.000
_cell.angle_alpha   90.00
_cell.angle_beta   90.00
_cell.angle_gamma   90.00
#
_symmetry.space_group_name_H-M   'P 1'
#
loop_
_entity.id
_entity.type
_entity.pdbx_description
1 polymer ?
#
loop_
_entity_poly.entity_id
_entity_poly.type
_entity_poly.pdbx_seq_one_letter_code
_entity_poly.pdbx_strand_id
1 'polypeptide(L)'
;MYNDDVMHIRDFLCSFSSKNRIFWVAFPYFILILELNSLFGIWIFMDTTDLKILRFLQDRPEASVSYLAEKIGLSQTPCWRRIKKLEDDGVISGRAVILDPKSLGIVIDVVAHLKVARQEEETLEALEAEVQTHPEIVECFSMSGESDYMLRVMARSIEDYENFLKKTLVHLPGVTGVNSSFVLKRVKLTTDLPI
;
A
#
# COMPACT_ATOMS: atom_id res chain seq x y z
N MET A 1 26.55 5.60 -19.51
CA MET A 1 25.90 6.23 -20.68
C MET A 1 24.47 5.77 -20.72
N TYR A 2 23.62 6.42 -19.93
CA TYR A 2 22.17 6.35 -20.00
C TYR A 2 21.70 7.77 -19.69
N ASN A 3 20.87 8.31 -20.59
CA ASN A 3 20.74 9.72 -20.93
C ASN A 3 20.47 10.70 -19.78
N ASP A 4 21.17 11.83 -19.87
CA ASP A 4 21.04 13.09 -19.15
C ASP A 4 19.85 13.96 -19.65
N ASP A 5 18.61 13.43 -19.69
CA ASP A 5 17.47 14.17 -20.28
C ASP A 5 16.33 14.53 -19.29
N VAL A 6 16.54 14.49 -17.97
CA VAL A 6 15.50 14.93 -16.98
C VAL A 6 15.75 16.35 -16.45
N MET A 7 16.79 17.02 -16.92
CA MET A 7 17.13 18.38 -16.49
C MET A 7 16.69 19.38 -17.56
N HIS A 8 15.41 19.81 -17.55
CA HIS A 8 15.00 21.14 -18.09
C HIS A 8 13.52 21.54 -17.88
N ILE A 9 12.67 20.75 -17.19
CA ILE A 9 11.27 21.17 -16.98
C ILE A 9 11.16 22.35 -15.99
N ARG A 10 12.10 22.48 -15.04
CA ARG A 10 12.07 23.55 -14.03
C ARG A 10 12.41 24.94 -14.59
N ASP A 11 13.21 25.00 -15.65
CA ASP A 11 13.61 26.27 -16.27
C ASP A 11 12.50 26.89 -17.11
N PHE A 12 11.57 26.07 -17.62
CA PHE A 12 10.41 26.55 -18.36
C PHE A 12 9.40 27.26 -17.46
N LEU A 13 9.27 26.83 -16.20
CA LEU A 13 8.28 27.36 -15.25
C LEU A 13 8.73 28.65 -14.54
N CYS A 14 10.05 28.91 -14.44
CA CYS A 14 10.55 30.11 -13.77
C CYS A 14 10.61 31.38 -14.66
N SER A 15 10.49 31.27 -15.99
CA SER A 15 10.61 32.42 -16.90
C SER A 15 9.33 33.26 -17.03
N PHE A 16 8.20 32.86 -16.44
CA PHE A 16 6.89 33.48 -16.66
C PHE A 16 6.40 34.37 -15.50
N SER A 17 7.32 34.91 -14.68
CA SER A 17 7.00 35.78 -13.55
C SER A 17 7.70 37.14 -13.62
N SER A 18 7.43 37.93 -14.66
CA SER A 18 7.36 39.40 -14.49
C SER A 18 6.69 40.06 -15.72
N LYS A 19 5.65 40.86 -15.47
CA LYS A 19 4.96 41.78 -16.41
C LYS A 19 4.08 41.16 -17.50
N ASN A 20 2.81 40.88 -17.16
CA ASN A 20 1.64 41.57 -17.73
C ASN A 20 0.34 40.84 -17.39
N ARG A 21 -0.70 41.63 -17.08
CA ARG A 21 -2.10 41.21 -16.96
C ARG A 21 -2.53 40.47 -18.22
N ILE A 22 -3.01 39.23 -18.05
CA ILE A 22 -4.06 38.47 -18.77
C ILE A 22 -3.74 36.99 -18.49
N PHE A 23 -4.45 36.32 -17.58
CA PHE A 23 -4.40 34.85 -17.48
C PHE A 23 -5.67 34.30 -16.79
N TRP A 24 -6.78 34.31 -17.51
CA TRP A 24 -7.98 33.52 -17.20
C TRP A 24 -8.11 32.31 -18.14
N VAL A 25 -6.98 31.72 -18.57
CA VAL A 25 -6.94 30.52 -19.43
C VAL A 25 -5.83 29.55 -18.99
N ALA A 26 -5.71 29.29 -17.69
CA ALA A 26 -4.86 28.21 -17.15
C ALA A 26 -5.55 27.40 -16.04
N PHE A 27 -6.88 27.44 -15.97
CA PHE A 27 -7.66 26.71 -14.97
C PHE A 27 -8.21 25.32 -15.40
N PRO A 28 -7.90 24.72 -16.57
CA PRO A 28 -8.21 23.29 -16.78
C PRO A 28 -7.02 22.37 -16.43
N TYR A 29 -5.79 22.87 -16.40
CA TYR A 29 -4.62 22.02 -16.11
C TYR A 29 -4.37 21.79 -14.61
N PHE A 30 -4.88 22.64 -13.74
CA PHE A 30 -4.69 22.46 -12.29
C PHE A 30 -5.43 21.24 -11.75
N ILE A 31 -6.61 20.92 -12.31
CA ILE A 31 -7.35 19.68 -12.01
C ILE A 31 -6.65 18.48 -12.64
N LEU A 32 -6.14 18.61 -13.87
CA LEU A 32 -5.36 17.56 -14.53
C LEU A 32 -4.10 17.19 -13.73
N ILE A 33 -3.44 18.15 -13.09
CA ILE A 33 -2.25 17.91 -12.23
C ILE A 33 -2.62 17.16 -10.94
N LEU A 34 -3.81 17.40 -10.36
CA LEU A 34 -4.27 16.67 -9.18
C LEU A 34 -4.69 15.23 -9.51
N GLU A 35 -5.36 14.99 -10.63
CA GLU A 35 -5.67 13.63 -11.12
C GLU A 35 -4.41 12.87 -11.59
N LEU A 36 -3.42 13.57 -12.15
CA LEU A 36 -2.12 12.98 -12.49
C LEU A 36 -1.29 12.59 -11.27
N ASN A 37 -1.47 13.21 -10.09
CA ASN A 37 -0.78 12.77 -8.87
C ASN A 37 -1.31 11.44 -8.32
N SER A 38 -2.57 11.10 -8.63
CA SER A 38 -3.17 9.78 -8.34
C SER A 38 -2.66 8.72 -9.32
N LEU A 39 -2.50 9.08 -10.60
CA LEU A 39 -2.07 8.17 -11.66
C LEU A 39 -0.54 8.03 -11.83
N PHE A 40 0.21 9.06 -11.42
CA PHE A 40 1.67 9.08 -11.35
C PHE A 40 2.03 9.39 -9.91
N GLY A 41 2.07 8.36 -9.06
CA GLY A 41 2.43 8.48 -7.66
C GLY A 41 3.60 9.45 -7.48
N ILE A 42 3.48 10.35 -6.49
CA ILE A 42 4.47 11.37 -6.15
C ILE A 42 5.86 10.72 -6.17
N TRP A 43 6.66 11.01 -7.19
CA TRP A 43 8.00 10.42 -7.31
C TRP A 43 8.89 11.07 -6.26
N ILE A 44 8.93 10.46 -5.07
CA ILE A 44 9.87 10.81 -4.02
C ILE A 44 11.26 10.48 -4.55
N PHE A 45 12.08 11.51 -4.76
CA PHE A 45 13.44 11.32 -5.23
C PHE A 45 14.25 10.61 -4.14
N MET A 46 14.56 9.34 -4.39
CA MET A 46 15.41 8.50 -3.53
C MET A 46 16.76 8.27 -4.17
N ASP A 47 17.83 8.37 -3.37
CA ASP A 47 19.16 8.00 -3.83
C ASP A 47 19.51 6.54 -3.47
N THR A 48 20.69 6.09 -3.94
CA THR A 48 21.17 4.72 -3.68
C THR A 48 21.40 4.41 -2.20
N THR A 49 21.60 5.42 -1.36
CA THR A 49 21.76 5.26 0.09
C THR A 49 20.40 5.04 0.75
N ASP A 50 19.37 5.76 0.31
CA ASP A 50 18.00 5.56 0.80
C ASP A 50 17.52 4.14 0.51
N LEU A 51 17.78 3.60 -0.69
CA LEU A 51 17.48 2.21 -1.02
C LEU A 51 18.25 1.21 -0.13
N LYS A 52 19.51 1.47 0.21
CA LYS A 52 20.28 0.63 1.15
C LYS A 52 19.67 0.65 2.55
N ILE A 53 19.22 1.82 3.00
CA ILE A 53 18.53 1.98 4.28
C ILE A 53 17.24 1.13 4.28
N LEU A 54 16.40 1.28 3.26
CA LEU A 54 15.13 0.55 3.17
C LEU A 54 15.34 -0.97 3.10
N ARG A 55 16.24 -1.44 2.24
CA ARG A 55 16.60 -2.88 2.15
C ARG A 55 17.05 -3.44 3.50
N PHE A 56 17.84 -2.68 4.24
CA PHE A 56 18.31 -3.11 5.56
C PHE A 56 17.19 -3.12 6.60
N LEU A 57 16.32 -2.12 6.59
CA LEU A 57 15.21 -2.01 7.54
C LEU A 57 14.09 -3.03 7.26
N GLN A 58 13.91 -3.47 6.00
CA GLN A 58 13.02 -4.59 5.67
C GLN A 58 13.50 -5.89 6.35
N ASP A 59 14.81 -6.18 6.29
CA ASP A 59 15.42 -7.36 6.93
C ASP A 59 15.51 -7.25 8.46
N ARG A 60 15.85 -6.05 8.97
CA ARG A 60 16.09 -5.79 10.41
C ARG A 60 15.39 -4.52 10.89
N PRO A 61 14.05 -4.56 11.06
CA PRO A 61 13.27 -3.36 11.40
C PRO A 61 13.58 -2.79 12.79
N GLU A 62 14.08 -3.60 13.72
CA GLU A 62 14.43 -3.18 15.09
C GLU A 62 15.89 -2.75 15.26
N ALA A 63 16.69 -2.78 14.20
CA ALA A 63 18.09 -2.40 14.29
C ALA A 63 18.26 -0.95 14.75
N SER A 64 19.24 -0.71 15.62
CA SER A 64 19.57 0.64 16.05
C SER A 64 20.11 1.46 14.86
N VAL A 65 19.84 2.76 14.89
CA VAL A 65 20.32 3.69 13.85
C VAL A 65 21.84 3.71 13.79
N SER A 66 22.53 3.54 14.93
CA SER A 66 23.99 3.43 14.96
C SER A 66 24.50 2.20 14.21
N TYR A 67 23.87 1.04 14.40
CA TYR A 67 24.26 -0.20 13.72
C TYR A 67 23.98 -0.13 12.21
N LEU A 68 22.82 0.41 11.81
CA LEU A 68 22.51 0.66 10.41
C LEU A 68 23.53 1.62 9.77
N ALA A 69 23.82 2.75 10.43
CA ALA A 69 24.75 3.76 9.94
C ALA A 69 26.15 3.17 9.70
N GLU A 70 26.65 2.36 10.64
CA GLU A 70 27.91 1.63 10.48
C GLU A 70 27.89 0.71 9.25
N LYS A 71 26.81 -0.06 9.05
CA LYS A 71 26.68 -1.00 7.92
C LYS A 71 26.61 -0.33 6.55
N ILE A 72 26.08 0.89 6.47
CA ILE A 72 25.93 1.62 5.21
C ILE A 72 27.01 2.69 4.98
N GLY A 73 27.95 2.85 5.91
CA GLY A 73 29.05 3.82 5.79
C GLY A 73 28.65 5.27 6.05
N LEU A 74 27.66 5.51 6.92
CA LEU A 74 27.24 6.84 7.35
C LEU A 74 27.51 7.07 8.84
N SER A 75 27.59 8.33 9.25
CA SER A 75 27.46 8.67 10.66
C SER A 75 25.99 8.62 11.11
N GLN A 76 25.77 8.52 12.42
CA GLN A 76 24.44 8.31 12.99
C GLN A 76 23.44 9.43 12.64
N THR A 77 23.84 10.70 12.73
CA THR A 77 22.97 11.85 12.45
C THR A 77 22.42 11.90 11.02
N PRO A 78 23.25 11.80 9.94
CA PRO A 78 22.71 11.79 8.58
C PRO A 78 21.89 10.53 8.28
N CYS A 79 22.22 9.37 8.86
CA CYS A 79 21.41 8.17 8.74
C CYS A 79 20.02 8.37 9.36
N TRP A 80 19.97 8.87 10.60
CA TRP A 80 18.71 9.19 11.29
C TRP A 80 17.85 10.16 10.49
N ARG A 81 18.45 11.25 9.97
CA ARG A 81 17.72 12.25 9.18
C ARG A 81 17.10 11.66 7.91
N ARG A 82 17.79 10.72 7.25
CA ARG A 82 17.26 10.04 6.06
C ARG A 82 16.09 9.11 6.41
N ILE A 83 16.22 8.30 7.46
CA ILE A 83 15.13 7.45 7.95
C ILE A 83 13.91 8.31 8.27
N LYS A 84 14.11 9.40 9.03
CA LYS A 84 13.04 10.30 9.41
C LYS A 84 12.35 10.92 8.18
N LYS A 85 13.13 11.33 7.19
CA LYS A 85 12.59 11.82 5.91
C LYS A 85 11.78 10.73 5.18
N LEU A 86 12.27 9.49 5.12
CA LEU A 86 11.55 8.38 4.48
C LEU A 86 10.23 8.04 5.19
N GLU A 87 10.16 8.23 6.51
CA GLU A 87 8.91 8.13 7.27
C GLU A 87 7.98 9.32 7.00
N ASP A 88 8.50 10.54 7.05
CA ASP A 88 7.72 11.77 6.87
C ASP A 88 7.16 11.88 5.42
N ASP A 89 7.92 11.39 4.44
CA ASP A 89 7.50 11.32 3.02
C ASP A 89 6.57 10.12 2.75
N GLY A 90 6.31 9.25 3.75
CA GLY A 90 5.40 8.10 3.62
C GLY A 90 5.98 6.88 2.89
N VAL A 91 7.28 6.88 2.55
CA VAL A 91 7.97 5.72 1.97
C VAL A 91 7.99 4.56 2.98
N ILE A 92 8.25 4.87 4.25
CA ILE A 92 8.06 3.94 5.36
C ILE A 92 6.66 4.19 5.93
N SER A 93 5.70 3.39 5.48
CA SER A 93 4.29 3.50 5.89
C SER A 93 4.03 3.03 7.32
N GLY A 94 4.89 2.18 7.88
CA GLY A 94 4.73 1.70 9.25
C GLY A 94 5.74 0.63 9.65
N ARG A 95 5.64 0.16 10.90
CA ARG A 95 6.39 -0.98 11.43
C ARG A 95 5.41 -1.96 12.08
N ALA A 96 5.59 -3.25 11.82
CA ALA A 96 4.73 -4.30 12.33
C ALA A 96 5.54 -5.41 13.00
N VAL A 97 4.97 -6.00 14.05
CA VAL A 97 5.47 -7.25 14.64
C VAL A 97 4.73 -8.40 13.96
N ILE A 98 5.46 -9.28 13.30
CA ILE A 98 4.88 -10.42 12.59
C ILE A 98 4.74 -11.59 13.55
N LEU A 99 3.48 -12.01 13.78
CA LEU A 99 3.15 -13.11 14.68
C LEU A 99 3.01 -14.42 13.90
N ASP A 100 3.35 -15.55 14.53
CA ASP A 100 3.01 -16.87 13.98
C ASP A 100 1.54 -17.20 14.28
N PRO A 101 0.66 -17.30 13.25
CA PRO A 101 -0.76 -17.57 13.47
C PRO A 101 -1.00 -18.92 14.15
N LYS A 102 -0.16 -19.94 13.88
CA LYS A 102 -0.32 -21.29 14.42
C LYS A 102 -0.12 -21.30 15.93
N SER A 103 0.90 -20.59 16.42
CA SER A 103 1.15 -20.42 17.86
C SER A 103 -0.01 -19.74 18.59
N LEU A 104 -0.86 -18.99 17.88
CA LEU A 104 -2.05 -18.33 18.41
C LEU A 104 -3.35 -19.13 18.20
N GLY A 105 -3.27 -20.35 17.64
CA GLY A 105 -4.43 -21.17 17.32
C GLY A 105 -5.25 -20.69 16.11
N ILE A 106 -4.67 -19.84 15.26
CA ILE A 106 -5.26 -19.37 14.00
C ILE A 106 -4.71 -20.27 12.89
N VAL A 107 -5.45 -21.33 12.58
CA VAL A 107 -4.99 -22.43 11.71
C VAL A 107 -5.69 -22.48 10.37
N ILE A 108 -6.77 -21.71 10.20
CA ILE A 108 -7.52 -21.61 8.95
C ILE A 108 -7.11 -20.33 8.22
N ASP A 109 -6.78 -20.46 6.94
CA ASP A 109 -6.40 -19.37 6.02
C ASP A 109 -7.21 -19.60 4.74
N VAL A 110 -8.07 -18.65 4.40
CA VAL A 110 -9.05 -18.76 3.31
C VAL A 110 -8.91 -17.58 2.38
N VAL A 111 -8.88 -17.86 1.08
CA VAL A 111 -9.03 -16.85 0.04
C VAL A 111 -10.48 -16.84 -0.40
N ALA A 112 -11.17 -15.71 -0.21
CA ALA A 112 -12.56 -15.51 -0.58
C ALA A 112 -12.67 -14.50 -1.72
N HIS A 113 -13.31 -14.92 -2.80
CA HIS A 113 -13.59 -14.09 -3.98
C HIS A 113 -15.02 -13.58 -3.90
N LEU A 114 -15.20 -12.26 -3.95
CA LEU A 114 -16.50 -11.61 -3.89
C LEU A 114 -16.95 -11.16 -5.27
N LYS A 115 -18.26 -11.30 -5.52
CA LYS A 115 -18.96 -10.69 -6.65
C LYS A 115 -19.94 -9.64 -6.17
N VAL A 116 -19.97 -8.48 -6.82
CA VAL A 116 -20.79 -7.32 -6.46
C VAL A 116 -21.76 -7.01 -7.61
N ALA A 117 -23.07 -6.91 -7.33
CA ALA A 117 -24.08 -6.75 -8.40
C ALA A 117 -24.03 -5.38 -9.10
N ARG A 118 -23.74 -4.32 -8.33
CA ARG A 118 -23.76 -2.93 -8.77
C ARG A 118 -22.55 -2.24 -8.19
N GLN A 119 -21.60 -1.91 -9.06
CA GLN A 119 -20.39 -1.15 -8.74
C GLN A 119 -20.70 0.35 -8.70
N GLU A 120 -21.76 0.72 -7.99
CA GLU A 120 -22.04 2.12 -7.69
C GLU A 120 -21.04 2.58 -6.62
N GLU A 121 -20.47 3.76 -6.79
CA GLU A 121 -19.38 4.30 -5.95
C GLU A 121 -19.72 4.21 -4.45
N GLU A 122 -20.91 4.65 -4.05
CA GLU A 122 -21.38 4.58 -2.66
C GLU A 122 -21.43 3.15 -2.10
N THR A 123 -21.80 2.16 -2.93
CA THR A 123 -21.84 0.75 -2.50
C THR A 123 -20.44 0.17 -2.33
N LEU A 124 -19.52 0.52 -3.21
CA LEU A 124 -18.13 0.08 -3.13
C LEU A 124 -17.44 0.71 -1.92
N GLU A 125 -17.60 2.01 -1.70
CA GLU A 125 -17.07 2.70 -0.52
C GLU A 125 -17.63 2.11 0.78
N ALA A 126 -18.93 1.81 0.82
CA ALA A 126 -19.55 1.17 1.98
C ALA A 126 -19.02 -0.24 2.23
N LEU A 127 -18.79 -1.03 1.16
CA LEU A 127 -18.17 -2.36 1.28
C LEU A 127 -16.74 -2.24 1.82
N GLU A 128 -15.93 -1.36 1.24
CA GLU A 128 -14.54 -1.18 1.64
C GLU A 128 -14.44 -0.69 3.09
N ALA A 129 -15.29 0.26 3.49
CA ALA A 129 -15.36 0.73 4.86
C ALA A 129 -15.76 -0.38 5.84
N GLU A 130 -16.77 -1.18 5.50
CA GLU A 130 -17.23 -2.31 6.33
C GLU A 130 -16.13 -3.38 6.47
N VAL A 131 -15.44 -3.72 5.37
CA VAL A 131 -14.33 -4.68 5.38
C VAL A 131 -13.22 -4.30 6.38
N GLN A 132 -12.88 -3.02 6.49
CA GLN A 132 -11.87 -2.54 7.45
C GLN A 132 -12.25 -2.78 8.92
N THR A 133 -13.53 -3.01 9.23
CA THR A 133 -14.00 -3.23 10.60
C THR A 133 -13.82 -4.67 11.09
N HIS A 134 -13.54 -5.62 10.18
CA HIS A 134 -13.46 -7.05 10.48
C HIS A 134 -12.01 -7.53 10.54
N PRO A 135 -11.43 -7.76 11.74
CA PRO A 135 -10.03 -8.15 11.90
C PRO A 135 -9.70 -9.54 11.33
N GLU A 136 -10.71 -10.38 11.09
CA GLU A 136 -10.56 -11.66 10.40
C GLU A 136 -10.11 -11.48 8.94
N ILE A 137 -10.44 -10.34 8.32
CA ILE A 137 -10.02 -9.99 6.96
C ILE A 137 -8.64 -9.31 7.05
N VAL A 138 -7.60 -10.08 6.72
CA VAL A 138 -6.21 -9.61 6.84
C VAL A 138 -5.66 -8.95 5.57
N GLU A 139 -6.26 -9.24 4.41
CA GLU A 139 -5.94 -8.61 3.13
C GLU A 139 -7.23 -8.47 2.30
N CYS A 140 -7.34 -7.37 1.56
CA CYS A 140 -8.45 -7.10 0.64
C CYS A 140 -7.90 -6.40 -0.60
N PHE A 141 -8.27 -6.89 -1.79
CA PHE A 141 -7.85 -6.32 -3.06
C PHE A 141 -9.05 -6.18 -3.98
N SER A 142 -9.19 -5.01 -4.62
CA SER A 142 -10.05 -4.87 -5.80
C SER A 142 -9.39 -5.53 -7.00
N MET A 143 -10.18 -6.24 -7.80
CA MET A 143 -9.71 -7.14 -8.84
C MET A 143 -10.35 -6.75 -10.19
N SER A 144 -9.56 -6.76 -11.26
CA SER A 144 -10.06 -6.51 -12.64
C SER A 144 -10.60 -7.76 -13.34
N GLY A 145 -10.60 -8.91 -12.65
CA GLY A 145 -10.93 -10.24 -13.21
C GLY A 145 -12.39 -10.65 -13.03
N GLU A 146 -12.63 -11.96 -12.89
CA GLU A 146 -13.99 -12.53 -12.76
C GLU A 146 -14.68 -12.23 -11.43
N SER A 147 -13.92 -11.79 -10.44
CA SER A 147 -14.40 -11.38 -9.12
C SER A 147 -14.01 -9.94 -8.92
N ASP A 148 -14.85 -9.18 -8.22
CA ASP A 148 -14.65 -7.74 -7.99
C ASP A 148 -13.66 -7.50 -6.84
N TYR A 149 -13.68 -8.37 -5.83
CA TYR A 149 -12.72 -8.33 -4.72
C TYR A 149 -12.16 -9.72 -4.40
N MET A 150 -10.93 -9.73 -3.89
CA MET A 150 -10.31 -10.89 -3.26
C MET A 150 -9.95 -10.54 -1.81
N LEU A 151 -10.49 -11.32 -0.88
CA LEU A 151 -10.20 -11.23 0.54
C LEU A 151 -9.31 -12.40 0.96
N ARG A 152 -8.41 -12.15 1.90
CA ARG A 152 -7.76 -13.20 2.68
C ARG A 152 -8.30 -13.14 4.10
N VAL A 153 -8.87 -14.25 4.56
CA VAL A 153 -9.53 -14.38 5.85
C VAL A 153 -8.80 -15.41 6.70
N MET A 154 -8.49 -15.06 7.94
CA MET A 154 -7.89 -15.99 8.90
C MET A 154 -8.86 -16.32 10.04
N ALA A 155 -8.93 -17.60 10.42
CA ALA A 155 -9.84 -18.08 11.47
C ALA A 155 -9.19 -19.18 12.33
N ARG A 156 -9.79 -19.45 13.50
CA ARG A 156 -9.32 -20.50 14.42
C ARG A 156 -9.81 -21.89 14.05
N SER A 157 -10.98 -21.99 13.42
CA SER A 157 -11.59 -23.25 13.00
C SER A 157 -12.41 -23.08 11.72
N ILE A 158 -12.82 -24.19 11.11
CA ILE A 158 -13.69 -24.17 9.92
C ILE A 158 -15.06 -23.62 10.31
N GLU A 159 -15.54 -23.98 11.49
CA GLU A 159 -16.80 -23.51 12.07
C GLU A 159 -16.80 -21.99 12.28
N ASP A 160 -15.69 -21.42 12.76
CA ASP A 160 -15.55 -19.97 12.89
C ASP A 160 -15.62 -19.28 11.53
N TYR A 161 -14.94 -19.85 10.53
CA TYR A 161 -15.00 -19.33 9.16
C TYR A 161 -16.41 -19.42 8.57
N GLU A 162 -17.11 -20.55 8.73
CA GLU A 162 -18.49 -20.69 8.26
C GLU A 162 -19.44 -19.67 8.91
N ASN A 163 -19.26 -19.43 10.21
CA ASN A 163 -20.03 -18.42 10.93
C ASN A 163 -19.75 -17.03 10.37
N PHE A 164 -18.48 -16.69 10.14
CA PHE A 164 -18.07 -15.42 9.55
C PHE A 164 -18.61 -15.24 8.13
N LEU A 165 -18.54 -16.29 7.30
CA LEU A 165 -19.11 -16.29 5.95
C LEU A 165 -20.62 -15.99 5.98
N LYS A 166 -21.38 -16.73 6.80
CA LYS A 166 -22.86 -16.64 6.85
C LYS A 166 -23.36 -15.36 7.51
N LYS A 167 -22.65 -14.82 8.49
CA LYS A 167 -23.10 -13.65 9.27
C LYS A 167 -22.53 -12.33 8.77
N THR A 168 -21.38 -12.36 8.09
CA THR A 168 -20.66 -11.16 7.69
C THR A 168 -20.50 -11.11 6.17
N LEU A 169 -19.73 -12.02 5.57
CA LEU A 169 -19.29 -11.88 4.18
C LEU A 169 -20.45 -11.82 3.17
N VAL A 170 -21.48 -12.65 3.33
CA VAL A 170 -22.65 -12.65 2.43
C VAL A 170 -23.57 -11.43 2.63
N HIS A 171 -23.37 -10.69 3.72
CA HIS A 171 -24.14 -9.49 4.07
C HIS A 171 -23.37 -8.19 3.84
N LEU A 172 -22.13 -8.28 3.36
CA LEU A 172 -21.37 -7.11 2.96
C LEU A 172 -22.13 -6.33 1.87
N PRO A 173 -22.09 -4.99 1.88
CA PRO A 173 -22.81 -4.14 0.94
C PRO A 173 -22.59 -4.56 -0.52
N GLY A 174 -23.68 -4.79 -1.25
CA GLY A 174 -23.64 -5.11 -2.69
C GLY A 174 -23.12 -6.51 -3.04
N VAL A 175 -22.67 -7.32 -2.08
CA VAL A 175 -22.18 -8.68 -2.34
C VAL A 175 -23.34 -9.59 -2.79
N THR A 176 -23.10 -10.31 -3.88
CA THR A 176 -24.06 -11.25 -4.48
C THR A 176 -23.57 -12.69 -4.47
N GLY A 177 -22.26 -12.89 -4.34
CA GLY A 177 -21.67 -14.20 -4.32
C GLY A 177 -20.32 -14.17 -3.63
N VAL A 178 -20.04 -15.26 -2.91
CA VAL A 178 -18.76 -15.51 -2.27
C VAL A 178 -18.29 -16.89 -2.69
N ASN A 179 -17.09 -16.97 -3.24
CA ASN A 179 -16.44 -18.24 -3.56
C ASN A 179 -15.14 -18.37 -2.77
N SER A 180 -15.04 -19.42 -1.97
CA SER A 180 -13.98 -19.55 -0.97
C SER A 180 -13.09 -20.76 -1.23
N SER A 181 -11.78 -20.55 -1.12
CA SER A 181 -10.76 -21.59 -1.26
C SER A 181 -9.86 -21.63 -0.03
N PHE A 182 -9.70 -22.81 0.56
CA PHE A 182 -8.84 -23.02 1.72
C PHE A 182 -7.38 -23.15 1.30
N VAL A 183 -6.50 -22.39 1.95
CA VAL A 183 -5.05 -22.46 1.72
C VAL A 183 -4.52 -23.74 2.39
N LEU A 184 -4.10 -24.70 1.56
CA LEU A 184 -3.53 -25.96 2.06
C LEU A 184 -2.13 -25.78 2.67
N LYS A 185 -1.32 -24.92 2.05
CA LYS A 185 0.05 -24.63 2.46
C LYS A 185 0.47 -23.24 2.03
N ARG A 186 0.92 -22.44 2.99
CA ARG A 186 1.59 -21.17 2.73
C ARG A 186 3.05 -21.44 2.33
N VAL A 187 3.37 -21.30 1.05
CA VAL A 187 4.72 -21.56 0.52
C VAL A 187 5.66 -20.38 0.78
N LYS A 188 5.17 -19.15 0.64
CA LYS A 188 5.91 -17.91 0.88
C LYS A 188 4.94 -16.85 1.42
N LEU A 189 5.39 -16.06 2.38
CA LEU A 189 4.76 -14.82 2.84
C LEU A 189 5.88 -13.89 3.28
N THR A 190 5.98 -12.72 2.66
CA THR A 190 6.95 -11.69 3.01
C THR A 190 6.30 -10.33 2.84
N THR A 191 6.70 -9.38 3.69
CA THR A 191 6.34 -7.96 3.60
C THR A 191 7.38 -7.16 2.81
N ASP A 192 8.50 -7.79 2.44
CA ASP A 192 9.61 -7.12 1.77
C ASP A 192 9.25 -6.79 0.32
N LEU A 193 9.42 -5.52 -0.06
CA LEU A 193 9.29 -5.08 -1.44
C LEU A 193 10.58 -5.36 -2.23
N PRO A 194 10.47 -5.62 -3.54
CA PRO A 194 11.60 -5.91 -4.41
C PRO A 194 12.32 -4.62 -4.85
N ILE A 195 12.92 -3.91 -3.88
CA ILE A 195 13.63 -2.64 -4.08
C ILE A 195 15.14 -2.79 -4.06
#